data_AF-A0A146L7G3-F1
#
_entry.id   AF-A0A146L7G3-F1
#
_cell.length_a   1.000
_cell.length_b   1.000
_cell.length_c   1.000
_cell.angle_alpha   90.00
_cell.angle_beta   90.00
_cell.angle_gamma   90.00
#
_symmetry.space_group_name_H-M   'P 1'
#
loop_
_entity.id
_entity.type
_entity.pdbx_description
1 polymer ?
#
loop_
_entity_poly.entity_id
_entity_poly.type
_entity_poly.pdbx_seq_one_letter_code
_entity_poly.pdbx_strand_id
1 'polypeptide(L)'
;MYIYKNPKIGGEVVPHQDSTYLYTEPNTLIGLWFPLDDCSAENGCLSFIPGSHTSGTHRRMMRSSDPESEGPIVFDRPPVLYPSSSFTPCPVPKGSCVVIHGDVVHKSDQNRSSLPRHAYTFHVMDVASKFSPDNWLQSPVGFPLLYSD
;
A
#
# COMPACT_ATOMS: atom_id res chain seq x y z
N MET A 1 7.22 -3.99 -6.74
CA MET A 1 6.23 -3.46 -7.69
C MET A 1 6.74 -2.17 -8.32
N TYR A 2 6.48 -1.96 -9.60
CA TYR A 2 6.73 -0.68 -10.29
C TYR A 2 5.38 -0.02 -10.59
N ILE A 3 5.20 1.22 -10.16
CA ILE A 3 3.95 1.96 -10.34
C ILE A 3 4.16 3.02 -11.42
N TYR A 4 3.46 2.84 -12.53
CA TYR A 4 3.33 3.86 -13.56
C TYR A 4 2.18 4.79 -13.20
N LYS A 5 2.47 6.10 -13.10
CA LYS A 5 1.45 7.14 -13.30
C LYS A 5 1.80 7.92 -14.55
N ASN A 6 1.32 7.41 -15.68
CA ASN A 6 1.50 8.04 -16.97
C ASN A 6 0.84 9.44 -16.98
N PRO A 7 1.40 10.40 -17.74
CA PRO A 7 0.81 11.73 -17.89
C PRO A 7 -0.67 11.67 -18.26
N LYS A 8 -1.50 12.51 -17.63
CA LYS A 8 -2.95 12.66 -17.86
C LYS A 8 -3.85 11.45 -17.57
N ILE A 9 -3.33 10.23 -17.68
CA ILE A 9 -4.11 8.97 -17.61
C ILE A 9 -3.74 8.10 -16.40
N GLY A 10 -2.69 8.45 -15.65
CA GLY A 10 -2.27 7.70 -14.47
C GLY A 10 -3.37 7.68 -13.41
N GLY A 11 -4.01 6.52 -13.23
CA GLY A 11 -5.18 6.35 -12.36
C GLY A 11 -4.90 6.67 -10.89
N GLU A 12 -5.96 7.02 -10.17
CA GLU A 12 -5.88 7.18 -8.72
C GLU A 12 -5.69 5.84 -8.01
N VAL A 13 -5.12 5.91 -6.81
CA VAL A 13 -5.14 4.81 -5.85
C VAL A 13 -5.99 5.29 -4.68
N VAL A 14 -7.13 4.65 -4.48
CA VAL A 14 -8.10 4.98 -3.42
C VAL A 14 -7.50 4.76 -2.03
N PRO A 15 -8.04 5.42 -0.98
CA PRO A 15 -7.60 5.22 0.40
C PRO A 15 -7.54 3.76 0.84
N HIS A 16 -6.39 3.34 1.36
CA HIS A 16 -6.19 2.00 1.90
C HIS A 16 -5.06 1.95 2.94
N GLN A 17 -4.94 0.81 3.59
CA GLN A 17 -3.80 0.39 4.41
C GLN A 17 -3.13 -0.79 3.70
N ASP A 18 -1.80 -0.85 3.64
CA ASP A 18 -1.09 -1.96 2.99
C ASP A 18 -1.39 -3.30 3.67
N SER A 19 -1.55 -3.28 5.01
CA SER A 19 -1.94 -4.46 5.79
C SER A 19 -3.33 -4.99 5.46
N THR A 20 -4.16 -4.23 4.72
CA THR A 20 -5.38 -4.76 4.08
C THR A 20 -5.05 -5.93 3.17
N TYR A 21 -3.94 -5.85 2.43
CA TYR A 21 -3.57 -6.80 1.38
C TYR A 21 -2.48 -7.77 1.82
N LEU A 22 -1.60 -7.34 2.72
CA LEU A 22 -0.41 -8.06 3.18
C LEU A 22 -0.40 -8.14 4.71
N TYR A 23 -1.34 -8.87 5.28
CA TYR A 23 -1.50 -8.93 6.74
C TYR A 23 -0.39 -9.74 7.42
N THR A 24 0.12 -9.24 8.54
CA THR A 24 1.09 -9.92 9.42
C THR A 24 0.65 -9.81 10.88
N GLU A 25 1.01 -10.80 11.71
CA GLU A 25 0.73 -10.81 13.15
C GLU A 25 2.01 -11.13 13.96
N PRO A 26 2.52 -10.22 14.81
CA PRO A 26 2.10 -8.81 14.93
C PRO A 26 2.32 -8.04 13.62
N ASN A 27 1.64 -6.89 13.46
CA ASN A 27 1.83 -6.07 12.26
C ASN A 27 3.23 -5.44 12.24
N THR A 28 4.08 -5.96 11.36
CA THR A 28 5.45 -5.46 11.14
C THR A 28 5.68 -5.06 9.69
N LEU A 29 4.62 -5.00 8.89
CA LEU A 29 4.69 -4.69 7.48
C LEU A 29 5.13 -3.23 7.29
N ILE A 30 6.19 -3.04 6.50
CA ILE A 30 6.67 -1.73 6.08
C ILE A 30 6.74 -1.69 4.55
N GLY A 31 6.07 -0.72 3.95
CA GLY A 31 6.22 -0.35 2.54
C GLY A 31 7.39 0.64 2.37
N LEU A 32 8.26 0.36 1.42
CA LEU A 32 9.32 1.27 0.98
C LEU A 32 8.97 1.75 -0.41
N TRP A 33 8.87 3.06 -0.57
CA TRP A 33 8.42 3.69 -1.81
C TRP A 33 9.45 4.73 -2.29
N PHE A 34 9.94 4.52 -3.51
CA PHE A 34 11.02 5.29 -4.11
C PHE A 34 10.50 6.02 -5.37
N PRO A 35 10.33 7.35 -5.33
CA PRO A 35 9.99 8.13 -6.50
C PRO A 35 11.15 8.11 -7.51
N LEU A 36 10.86 7.69 -8.73
CA LEU A 36 11.80 7.71 -9.85
C LEU A 36 11.71 8.99 -10.68
N ASP A 37 10.65 9.78 -10.44
CA ASP A 37 10.41 11.14 -10.93
C ASP A 37 10.01 12.04 -9.75
N ASP A 38 10.13 13.36 -9.90
CA ASP A 38 9.63 14.30 -8.89
C ASP A 38 8.12 14.14 -8.69
N CYS A 39 7.68 14.19 -7.44
CA CYS A 39 6.30 13.95 -7.07
C CYS A 39 5.68 15.22 -6.49
N SER A 40 4.59 15.67 -7.12
CA SER A 40 3.82 16.84 -6.75
C SER A 40 2.34 16.47 -6.56
N ALA A 41 1.55 17.40 -6.02
CA ALA A 41 0.10 17.21 -5.96
C ALA A 41 -0.52 17.04 -7.37
N GLU A 42 0.01 17.72 -8.39
CA GLU A 42 -0.53 17.68 -9.75
C GLU A 42 -0.30 16.35 -10.47
N ASN A 43 0.85 15.71 -10.22
CA ASN A 43 1.19 14.41 -10.81
C ASN A 43 0.87 13.21 -9.92
N GLY A 44 0.16 13.46 -8.81
CA GLY A 44 -0.40 12.42 -7.96
C GLY A 44 0.61 11.80 -6.99
N CYS A 45 1.30 12.66 -6.22
CA CYS A 45 2.05 12.27 -5.02
C CYS A 45 1.19 11.50 -4.01
N LEU A 46 1.85 10.87 -3.03
CA LEU A 46 1.15 10.19 -1.95
C LEU A 46 0.50 11.21 -1.02
N SER A 47 -0.62 10.82 -0.41
CA SER A 47 -1.26 11.57 0.67
C SER A 47 -1.61 10.62 1.81
N PHE A 48 -1.38 11.04 3.04
CA PHE A 48 -1.51 10.20 4.24
C PHE A 48 -2.48 10.81 5.25
N ILE A 49 -3.11 9.99 6.09
CA ILE A 49 -3.76 10.47 7.31
C ILE A 49 -2.77 10.31 8.48
N PRO A 50 -2.17 11.39 9.00
CA PRO A 50 -1.23 11.29 10.12
C PRO A 50 -1.84 10.60 11.34
N GLY A 51 -1.10 9.70 11.97
CA GLY A 51 -1.55 8.96 13.15
C GLY A 51 -2.54 7.80 12.89
N SER A 52 -3.05 7.63 11.67
CA SER A 52 -4.03 6.57 11.35
C SER A 52 -3.52 5.13 11.52
N HIS A 53 -2.21 4.94 11.68
CA HIS A 53 -1.61 3.63 11.88
C HIS A 53 -1.80 3.04 13.29
N THR A 54 -2.39 3.79 14.23
CA THR A 54 -2.52 3.37 15.63
C THR A 54 -3.86 2.66 15.95
N SER A 55 -4.75 2.50 14.97
CA SER A 55 -6.07 1.85 15.14
C SER A 55 -6.16 0.46 14.50
N GLY A 56 -5.02 -0.11 14.11
CA GLY A 56 -4.94 -1.43 13.47
C GLY A 56 -5.50 -1.46 12.05
N THR A 57 -5.52 -2.65 11.45
CA THR A 57 -6.03 -2.84 10.09
C THR A 57 -7.57 -2.80 10.08
N HIS A 58 -8.15 -1.86 9.33
CA HIS A 58 -9.59 -1.64 9.33
C HIS A 58 -10.37 -2.68 8.52
N ARG A 59 -9.74 -3.27 7.49
CA ARG A 59 -10.34 -4.22 6.55
C ARG A 59 -9.24 -5.13 5.99
N ARG A 60 -9.54 -6.41 5.74
CA ARG A 60 -8.62 -7.37 5.10
C ARG A 60 -9.16 -7.89 3.79
N MET A 61 -8.29 -8.03 2.80
CA MET A 61 -8.50 -8.76 1.55
C MET A 61 -7.89 -10.15 1.70
N MET A 62 -8.70 -11.19 1.55
CA MET A 62 -8.33 -12.57 1.85
C MET A 62 -8.68 -13.49 0.70
N ARG A 63 -7.91 -14.57 0.53
CA ARG A 63 -8.34 -15.69 -0.31
C ARG A 63 -9.53 -16.36 0.34
N SER A 64 -10.57 -16.61 -0.45
CA SER A 64 -11.71 -17.36 0.03
C SER A 64 -11.33 -18.83 0.19
N SER A 65 -11.64 -19.40 1.35
CA SER A 65 -11.64 -20.85 1.58
C SER A 65 -13.02 -21.47 1.35
N ASP A 66 -14.04 -20.66 1.07
CA ASP A 66 -15.42 -21.09 0.90
C ASP A 66 -15.72 -21.40 -0.58
N PRO A 67 -16.06 -22.66 -0.92
CA PRO A 67 -16.44 -23.04 -2.29
C PRO A 67 -17.65 -22.29 -2.84
N GLU A 68 -18.54 -21.80 -1.97
CA GLU A 68 -19.76 -21.08 -2.35
C GLU A 68 -19.56 -19.56 -2.47
N SER A 69 -18.35 -19.06 -2.19
CA SER A 69 -18.05 -17.64 -2.33
C SER A 69 -18.14 -17.18 -3.78
N GLU A 70 -18.59 -15.93 -3.98
CA GLU A 70 -18.74 -15.33 -5.32
C GLU A 70 -17.42 -15.21 -6.10
N GLY A 71 -16.28 -15.38 -5.42
CA GLY A 71 -14.97 -15.36 -6.06
C GLY A 71 -13.84 -15.77 -5.13
N PRO A 72 -12.62 -15.95 -5.68
CA PRO A 72 -11.47 -16.45 -4.94
C PRO A 72 -10.91 -15.44 -3.92
N ILE A 73 -11.40 -14.20 -3.93
CA ILE A 73 -10.99 -13.12 -3.04
C ILE A 73 -12.22 -12.50 -2.39
N VAL A 74 -12.17 -12.35 -1.07
CA VAL A 74 -13.21 -11.74 -0.26
C VAL A 74 -12.63 -10.63 0.62
N PHE A 75 -13.49 -9.72 1.07
CA PHE A 75 -13.15 -8.77 2.11
C PHE A 75 -13.96 -9.08 3.36
N ASP A 76 -13.31 -9.07 4.52
CA ASP A 76 -13.95 -9.37 5.81
C ASP A 76 -14.97 -8.31 6.26
N ARG A 77 -14.84 -7.09 5.75
CA ARG A 77 -15.62 -5.91 6.11
C ARG A 77 -15.93 -5.05 4.87
N PRO A 78 -16.94 -4.18 4.92
CA PRO A 78 -17.17 -3.19 3.87
C PRO A 78 -16.02 -2.17 3.77
N PRO A 79 -15.89 -1.45 2.63
CA PRO A 79 -14.94 -0.36 2.48
C PRO A 79 -15.16 0.74 3.54
N VAL A 80 -14.06 1.30 4.05
CA VAL A 80 -14.10 2.43 4.98
C VAL A 80 -14.03 3.73 4.19
N LEU A 81 -14.89 4.68 4.55
CA LEU A 81 -14.87 6.03 3.99
C LEU A 81 -14.02 6.94 4.87
N TYR A 82 -13.04 7.59 4.26
CA TYR A 82 -12.17 8.56 4.95
C TYR A 82 -12.46 9.97 4.42
N PRO A 83 -12.71 10.95 5.29
CA PRO A 83 -12.92 12.33 4.84
C PRO A 83 -11.67 12.85 4.12
N SER A 84 -11.85 13.44 2.93
CA SER A 84 -10.74 13.99 2.13
C SER A 84 -9.90 15.02 2.89
N SER A 85 -10.50 15.77 3.82
CA SER A 85 -9.83 16.74 4.69
C SER A 85 -8.86 16.12 5.70
N SER A 86 -8.90 14.80 5.91
CA SER A 86 -8.00 14.09 6.82
C SER A 86 -6.63 13.82 6.20
N PHE A 87 -6.50 13.96 4.86
CA PHE A 87 -5.29 13.64 4.13
C PHE A 87 -4.35 14.84 4.03
N THR A 88 -3.09 14.61 4.34
CA THR A 88 -1.98 15.54 4.11
C THR A 88 -1.16 15.07 2.90
N PRO A 89 -0.98 15.90 1.86
CA PRO A 89 -0.16 15.54 0.69
C PRO A 89 1.33 15.48 1.05
N CYS A 90 2.06 14.59 0.40
CA CYS A 90 3.49 14.35 0.61
C CYS A 90 4.24 14.46 -0.73
N PRO A 91 4.46 15.69 -1.24
CA PRO A 91 5.31 15.91 -2.39
C PRO A 91 6.78 15.69 -2.01
N VAL A 92 7.53 15.01 -2.89
CA VAL A 92 8.92 14.63 -2.66
C VAL A 92 9.71 14.63 -3.97
N PRO A 93 11.01 15.00 -3.95
CA PRO A 93 11.85 14.92 -5.15
C PRO A 93 12.20 13.47 -5.50
N LYS A 94 12.58 13.25 -6.75
CA LYS A 94 13.17 12.00 -7.23
C LYS A 94 14.33 11.54 -6.32
N GLY A 95 14.39 10.24 -6.06
CA GLY A 95 15.45 9.64 -5.24
C GLY A 95 15.21 9.70 -3.73
N SER A 96 14.08 10.28 -3.29
CA SER A 96 13.65 10.17 -1.89
C SER A 96 13.33 8.71 -1.50
N CYS A 97 13.08 8.48 -0.21
CA CYS A 97 12.49 7.22 0.28
C CYS A 97 11.35 7.57 1.22
N VAL A 98 10.12 7.18 0.86
CA VAL A 98 8.96 7.28 1.74
C VAL A 98 8.75 5.92 2.41
N VAL A 99 8.80 5.91 3.74
CA VAL A 99 8.56 4.73 4.56
C VAL A 99 7.09 4.72 4.98
N ILE A 100 6.38 3.63 4.70
CA ILE A 100 4.94 3.49 4.86
C ILE A 100 4.68 2.39 5.88
N HIS A 101 4.10 2.74 7.03
CA HIS A 101 3.66 1.75 8.02
C HIS A 101 2.47 0.95 7.46
N GLY A 102 2.39 -0.36 7.69
CA GLY A 102 1.34 -1.22 7.12
C GLY A 102 -0.09 -0.73 7.37
N ASP A 103 -0.34 -0.19 8.57
CA ASP A 103 -1.64 0.40 8.96
C ASP A 103 -1.82 1.90 8.65
N VAL A 104 -0.86 2.62 8.07
CA VAL A 104 -1.11 4.04 7.74
C VAL A 104 -2.06 4.15 6.56
N VAL A 105 -3.16 4.89 6.73
CA VAL A 105 -4.10 5.15 5.66
C VAL A 105 -3.48 6.13 4.68
N HIS A 106 -3.38 5.71 3.42
CA HIS A 106 -2.80 6.52 2.37
C HIS A 106 -3.52 6.33 1.03
N LYS A 107 -3.32 7.31 0.14
CA LYS A 107 -3.91 7.36 -1.20
C LYS A 107 -2.97 8.06 -2.17
N SER A 108 -3.33 8.09 -3.45
CA SER A 108 -2.71 9.03 -4.40
C SER A 108 -3.67 9.41 -5.52
N ASP A 109 -3.85 10.70 -5.79
CA ASP A 109 -4.84 11.20 -6.76
C ASP A 109 -4.39 10.99 -8.22
N GLN A 110 -5.31 10.99 -9.18
CA GLN A 110 -5.00 10.84 -10.60
C GLN A 110 -3.89 11.80 -11.07
N ASN A 111 -2.94 11.33 -11.89
CA ASN A 111 -1.95 12.20 -12.52
C ASN A 111 -2.62 13.05 -13.61
N ARG A 112 -2.78 14.36 -13.33
CA ARG A 112 -3.38 15.33 -14.26
C ARG A 112 -2.32 16.15 -15.00
N SER A 113 -1.05 15.97 -14.67
CA SER A 113 0.07 16.71 -15.27
C SER A 113 0.48 16.16 -16.65
N SER A 114 1.39 16.86 -17.33
CA SER A 114 2.06 16.39 -18.54
C SER A 114 3.32 15.55 -18.27
N LEU A 115 3.70 15.37 -17.00
CA LEU A 115 4.90 14.65 -16.60
C LEU A 115 4.53 13.26 -16.04
N PRO A 116 5.38 12.24 -16.23
CA PRO A 116 5.19 10.96 -15.58
C PRO A 116 5.43 11.10 -14.07
N ARG A 117 4.92 10.12 -13.33
CA ARG A 117 5.26 9.88 -11.92
C ARG A 117 5.53 8.40 -11.74
N HIS A 118 6.74 7.95 -12.00
CA HIS A 118 7.12 6.56 -11.79
C HIS A 118 7.60 6.35 -10.36
N ALA A 119 7.35 5.17 -9.82
CA ALA A 119 7.86 4.78 -8.52
C ALA A 119 8.18 3.30 -8.46
N TYR A 120 9.27 2.97 -7.77
CA TYR A 120 9.57 1.61 -7.37
C TYR A 120 9.17 1.41 -5.91
N THR A 121 8.56 0.28 -5.59
CA THR A 121 8.18 -0.02 -4.22
C THR A 121 8.31 -1.50 -3.92
N PHE A 122 8.64 -1.82 -2.68
CA PHE A 122 8.58 -3.17 -2.15
C PHE A 122 8.20 -3.11 -0.68
N HIS A 123 7.72 -4.23 -0.16
CA HIS A 123 7.35 -4.37 1.24
C HIS A 123 8.31 -5.31 1.93
N VAL A 124 8.58 -5.02 3.19
CA VAL A 124 9.32 -5.89 4.11
C VAL A 124 8.46 -6.18 5.32
N MET A 125 8.74 -7.29 5.99
CA MET A 125 8.14 -7.65 7.26
C MET A 125 9.24 -8.23 8.15
N ASP A 126 9.05 -8.13 9.46
CA ASP A 126 9.94 -8.79 10.40
C ASP A 126 9.75 -10.31 10.32
N VAL A 127 10.85 -11.07 10.34
CA VAL A 127 10.83 -12.54 10.36
C VAL A 127 10.19 -13.11 11.64
N ALA A 128 10.11 -12.31 12.71
CA ALA A 128 9.38 -12.65 13.92
C ALA A 128 7.86 -12.58 13.74
N SER A 129 7.37 -11.92 12.68
CA SER A 129 5.94 -11.85 12.38
C SER A 129 5.44 -13.04 11.56
N LYS A 130 4.17 -13.39 11.74
CA LYS A 130 3.50 -14.42 10.95
C LYS A 130 2.82 -13.78 9.76
N PHE A 131 3.28 -14.09 8.56
CA PHE A 131 2.57 -13.73 7.34
C PHE A 131 1.29 -14.55 7.20
N SER A 132 0.15 -13.89 7.07
CA SER A 132 -1.15 -14.56 7.09
C SER A 132 -1.29 -15.56 5.92
N PRO A 133 -1.72 -16.81 6.18
CA PRO A 133 -1.98 -17.80 5.12
C PRO A 133 -3.16 -17.38 4.22
N ASP A 134 -4.01 -16.47 4.69
CA ASP A 134 -5.16 -15.98 3.92
C ASP A 134 -4.79 -14.84 2.96
N ASN A 135 -3.57 -14.29 3.03
CA ASN A 135 -3.15 -13.24 2.11
C ASN A 135 -3.21 -13.76 0.66
N TRP A 136 -3.57 -12.89 -0.27
CA TRP A 136 -3.66 -13.23 -1.70
C TRP A 136 -2.31 -13.68 -2.27
N LEU A 137 -1.24 -13.01 -1.87
CA LEU A 137 0.14 -13.38 -2.20
C LEU A 137 0.58 -14.48 -1.26
N GLN A 138 1.10 -15.58 -1.80
CA GLN A 138 1.78 -16.62 -1.04
C GLN A 138 3.03 -17.05 -1.80
N SER A 139 4.05 -17.48 -1.07
CA SER A 139 5.26 -18.06 -1.65
C SER A 139 5.44 -19.50 -1.16
N PRO A 140 5.43 -20.52 -2.04
CA PRO A 140 5.70 -21.90 -1.66
C PRO A 140 7.09 -22.12 -1.05
N VAL A 141 8.05 -21.27 -1.40
CA VAL A 141 9.45 -21.33 -0.94
C VAL A 141 9.77 -20.27 0.12
N GLY A 142 8.76 -19.55 0.60
CA GLY A 142 8.93 -18.41 1.51
C GLY A 142 9.39 -17.13 0.80
N PHE A 143 9.53 -16.05 1.56
CA PHE A 143 10.00 -14.77 1.06
C PHE A 143 11.52 -14.65 1.28
N PRO A 144 12.26 -14.02 0.35
CA PRO A 144 13.70 -13.86 0.49
C PRO A 144 14.05 -12.98 1.69
N LEU A 145 15.12 -13.33 2.41
CA LEU A 145 15.72 -12.46 3.42
C LEU A 145 16.44 -11.29 2.73
N LEU A 146 16.24 -10.08 3.25
CA LEU A 146 16.89 -8.88 2.71
C LEU A 146 18.36 -8.78 3.16
N TYR A 147 18.65 -9.25 4.37
CA TYR A 147 19.99 -9.35 4.93
C TYR A 147 20.05 -10.59 5.83
N SER A 148 21.24 -11.15 5.98
CA SER A 148 21.56 -12.15 7.00
C SER A 148 22.48 -11.50 8.03
N ASP A 149 22.44 -11.99 9.27
CA ASP A 149 23.41 -11.62 10.32
C ASP A 149 24.86 -11.98 9.93
#